data_AF-A0A761IND8-F1
#
_entry.id   AF-A0A761IND8-F1
#
_cell.length_a   1.000
_cell.length_b   1.000
_cell.length_c   1.000
_cell.angle_alpha   90.00
_cell.angle_beta   90.00
_cell.angle_gamma   90.00
#
_symmetry.space_group_name_H-M   'P 1'
#
loop_
_entity.id
_entity.type
_entity.pdbx_description
1 polymer ?
#
loop_
_entity_poly.entity_id
_entity_poly.type
_entity_poly.pdbx_seq_one_letter_code
_entity_poly.pdbx_strand_id
1 'polypeptide(L)'
;MSHLPAKIFQISRSDAWNLTISPDAARNMRDLAAQIGAGMPKYLIAPEVSLLLSYIDDLSIRMYFETLWNTGARLNEALALKPADFMLTPTRQYPQPVVILKTLKQRIKEAERRPGRPTTRHPPLHPDPRYRKPPEPAVRLVPVLDAGYALRMREYLATWKKRIKHQPVWDITSRQTPLNWINTAVARAGRDGVTFSVPVTPHTFRHSYAMHLTMSGVPPRVLQSLLGHRYARSTEIYTRVFSLDVLTGSGLSFTCDPQLAKQLLGYPDAP
;
A
#
# COMPACT_ATOMS: atom_id res chain seq x y z
N MET A 1 -21.36 2.34 -18.38
CA MET A 1 -20.30 3.30 -18.76
C MET A 1 -19.57 3.73 -17.50
N SER A 2 -18.34 3.24 -17.31
CA SER A 2 -17.53 3.50 -16.11
C SER A 2 -16.83 4.85 -16.24
N HIS A 3 -17.28 5.85 -15.50
CA HIS A 3 -16.70 7.19 -15.44
C HIS A 3 -15.43 7.26 -14.57
N LEU A 4 -14.51 6.30 -14.72
CA LEU A 4 -13.17 6.40 -14.16
C LEU A 4 -12.21 6.74 -15.31
N PRO A 5 -11.40 7.81 -15.22
CA PRO A 5 -10.51 8.20 -16.30
C PRO A 5 -9.47 7.09 -16.51
N ALA A 6 -9.50 6.47 -17.69
CA ALA A 6 -8.56 5.43 -18.13
C ALA A 6 -7.08 5.89 -18.10
N LYS A 7 -6.83 7.21 -18.05
CA LYS A 7 -5.50 7.82 -18.07
C LYS A 7 -4.65 7.59 -16.81
N ILE A 8 -5.22 7.18 -15.67
CA ILE A 8 -4.43 6.88 -14.46
C ILE A 8 -3.62 5.58 -14.62
N PHE A 9 -4.07 4.67 -15.48
CA PHE A 9 -3.55 3.29 -15.53
C PHE A 9 -2.80 2.96 -16.83
N GLN A 10 -2.59 3.94 -17.72
CA GLN A 10 -1.86 3.76 -18.97
C GLN A 10 -0.40 4.19 -18.81
N ILE A 11 0.41 3.37 -18.13
CA ILE A 11 1.86 3.58 -18.03
C ILE A 11 2.50 2.98 -19.28
N SER A 12 2.87 3.85 -20.22
CA SER A 12 3.60 3.50 -21.43
C SER A 12 5.03 3.06 -21.10
N ARG A 13 5.55 2.14 -21.91
CA ARG A 13 6.84 1.46 -21.78
C ARG A 13 8.03 2.40 -22.06
N SER A 14 8.39 3.33 -21.16
CA SER A 14 9.67 4.07 -21.29
C SER A 14 10.23 4.70 -20.01
N ASP A 15 9.41 5.10 -19.03
CA ASP A 15 9.91 5.88 -17.89
C ASP A 15 9.84 5.07 -16.59
N ALA A 16 10.99 4.57 -16.12
CA ALA A 16 11.11 3.67 -14.99
C ALA A 16 10.71 4.26 -13.62
N TRP A 17 10.35 5.54 -13.56
CA TRP A 17 9.83 6.20 -12.36
C TRP A 17 8.92 7.36 -12.77
N ASN A 18 7.65 7.09 -13.08
CA ASN A 18 6.66 8.15 -13.19
C ASN A 18 6.26 8.60 -11.78
N LEU A 19 7.24 9.17 -11.04
CA LEU A 19 7.03 9.74 -9.73
C LEU A 19 6.11 10.95 -9.90
N THR A 20 4.83 10.78 -9.55
CA THR A 20 3.86 11.89 -9.54
C THR A 20 4.35 13.06 -8.67
N ILE A 21 5.28 12.81 -7.73
CA ILE A 21 5.87 13.78 -6.80
C ILE A 21 7.39 13.63 -6.78
N SER A 22 8.11 14.76 -6.87
CA SER A 22 9.57 14.83 -6.76
C SER A 22 10.07 14.21 -5.43
N PRO A 23 11.21 13.51 -5.41
CA PRO A 23 11.83 13.02 -4.19
C PRO A 23 12.01 14.09 -3.11
N ASP A 24 12.31 15.33 -3.49
CA ASP A 24 12.50 16.44 -2.54
C ASP A 24 11.18 16.84 -1.87
N ALA A 25 10.10 16.94 -2.65
CA ALA A 25 8.76 17.19 -2.12
C ALA A 25 8.31 16.06 -1.17
N ALA A 26 8.61 14.80 -1.52
CA ALA A 26 8.31 13.67 -0.66
C ALA A 26 9.11 13.69 0.67
N ARG A 27 10.36 14.17 0.67
CA ARG A 27 11.15 14.39 1.89
C ARG A 27 10.56 15.52 2.73
N ASN A 28 10.27 16.66 2.12
CA ASN A 28 9.68 17.82 2.81
C ASN A 28 8.37 17.45 3.52
N MET A 29 7.48 16.69 2.86
CA MET A 29 6.24 16.20 3.49
C MET A 29 6.51 15.29 4.70
N ARG A 30 7.55 14.45 4.64
CA ARG A 30 7.92 13.57 5.75
C ARG A 30 8.46 14.37 6.91
N ASP A 31 9.30 15.36 6.64
CA ASP A 31 9.88 16.21 7.67
C ASP A 31 8.80 17.07 8.34
N LEU A 32 7.83 17.57 7.56
CA LEU A 32 6.62 18.20 8.07
C LEU A 32 5.79 17.24 8.94
N ALA A 33 5.59 15.99 8.49
CA ALA A 33 4.89 14.98 9.29
C ALA A 33 5.60 14.69 10.62
N ALA A 34 6.93 14.70 10.64
CA ALA A 34 7.72 14.55 11.86
C ALA A 34 7.55 15.76 12.81
N GLN A 35 7.41 16.98 12.29
CA GLN A 35 7.18 18.20 13.08
C GLN A 35 5.78 18.27 13.72
N ILE A 36 4.73 17.78 13.04
CA ILE A 36 3.34 17.82 13.55
C ILE A 36 3.17 16.96 14.82
N GLY A 37 4.07 16.01 15.08
CA GLY A 37 4.20 15.36 16.39
C GLY A 37 3.82 13.87 16.44
N ALA A 38 3.70 13.37 17.67
CA ALA A 38 3.56 11.95 17.98
C ALA A 38 2.31 11.32 17.33
N GLY A 39 2.50 10.21 16.62
CA GLY A 39 1.42 9.43 16.01
C GLY A 39 1.35 9.51 14.48
N MET A 40 2.17 10.33 13.83
CA MET A 40 2.33 10.29 12.38
C MET A 40 3.05 9.02 11.92
N PRO A 41 2.70 8.49 10.73
CA PRO A 41 3.33 7.28 10.22
C PRO A 41 4.82 7.51 10.00
N LYS A 42 5.66 6.57 10.44
CA LYS A 42 7.08 6.54 10.08
C LYS A 42 7.22 5.77 8.77
N TYR A 43 7.65 6.45 7.71
CA TYR A 43 7.73 5.88 6.38
C TYR A 43 9.00 6.28 5.63
N LEU A 44 9.34 5.45 4.65
CA LEU A 44 10.38 5.67 3.65
C LEU A 44 9.74 6.18 2.36
N ILE A 45 10.42 7.07 1.65
CA ILE A 45 10.02 7.46 0.28
C ILE A 45 10.45 6.40 -0.74
N ALA A 46 9.85 6.41 -1.94
CA ALA A 46 10.08 5.36 -2.94
C ALA A 46 11.58 5.14 -3.30
N PRO A 47 12.42 6.19 -3.46
CA PRO A 47 13.86 5.99 -3.66
C PRO A 47 14.57 5.31 -2.49
N GLU A 48 14.21 5.64 -1.23
CA GLU A 48 14.78 5.00 -0.05
C GLU A 48 14.37 3.52 0.05
N VAL A 49 13.13 3.19 -0.34
CA VAL A 49 12.68 1.79 -0.39
C VAL A 49 13.48 1.02 -1.44
N SER A 50 13.67 1.57 -2.64
CA SER A 50 14.47 0.96 -3.70
C SER A 50 15.92 0.71 -3.27
N LEU A 51 16.53 1.70 -2.64
CA LEU A 51 17.89 1.60 -2.11
C LEU A 51 17.99 0.55 -0.99
N LEU A 52 17.05 0.54 -0.05
CA LEU A 52 17.00 -0.48 0.99
C LEU A 52 16.87 -1.90 0.41
N LEU A 53 16.03 -2.07 -0.62
CA LEU A 53 15.83 -3.35 -1.28
C LEU A 53 17.06 -3.79 -2.10
N SER A 54 17.92 -2.86 -2.55
CA SER A 54 19.18 -3.23 -3.21
C SER A 54 20.21 -3.86 -2.27
N TYR A 55 20.07 -3.68 -0.95
CA TYR A 55 20.91 -4.33 0.07
C TYR A 55 20.47 -5.75 0.44
N ILE A 56 19.42 -6.26 -0.19
CA ILE A 56 18.89 -7.61 0.00
C ILE A 56 19.29 -8.48 -1.20
N ASP A 57 20.32 -9.31 -1.00
CA ASP A 57 20.86 -10.16 -2.07
C ASP A 57 19.99 -11.40 -2.34
N ASP A 58 19.40 -11.97 -1.29
CA ASP A 58 18.56 -13.15 -1.43
C ASP A 58 17.25 -12.79 -2.14
N LEU A 59 17.03 -13.41 -3.29
CA LEU A 59 15.87 -13.13 -4.13
C LEU A 59 14.54 -13.44 -3.43
N SER A 60 14.46 -14.48 -2.60
CA SER A 60 13.23 -14.84 -1.90
C SER A 60 12.87 -13.77 -0.85
N ILE A 61 13.87 -13.33 -0.07
CA ILE A 61 13.73 -12.25 0.90
C ILE A 61 13.37 -10.94 0.19
N ARG A 62 14.02 -10.65 -0.94
CA ARG A 62 13.73 -9.45 -1.73
C ARG A 62 12.29 -9.45 -2.25
N MET A 63 11.82 -10.57 -2.80
CA MET A 63 10.43 -10.70 -3.26
C MET A 63 9.42 -10.56 -2.11
N TYR A 64 9.76 -10.98 -0.89
CA TYR A 64 8.93 -10.76 0.29
C TYR A 64 8.73 -9.27 0.57
N PHE A 65 9.82 -8.49 0.67
CA PHE A 65 9.73 -7.07 0.96
C PHE A 65 9.20 -6.25 -0.22
N GLU A 66 9.51 -6.62 -1.46
CA GLU A 66 8.89 -6.03 -2.65
C GLU A 66 7.37 -6.28 -2.66
N THR A 67 6.90 -7.44 -2.18
CA THR A 67 5.47 -7.69 -2.01
C THR A 67 4.85 -6.77 -0.97
N LEU A 68 5.51 -6.54 0.16
CA LEU A 68 5.04 -5.59 1.18
C LEU A 68 4.95 -4.17 0.61
N TRP A 69 5.98 -3.73 -0.13
CA TRP A 69 6.03 -2.44 -0.78
C TRP A 69 4.92 -2.26 -1.81
N ASN A 70 4.70 -3.26 -2.67
CA ASN A 70 3.74 -3.16 -3.78
C ASN A 70 2.28 -3.40 -3.40
N THR A 71 2.01 -3.91 -2.20
CA THR A 71 0.64 -4.28 -1.77
C THR A 71 0.20 -3.65 -0.46
N GLY A 72 1.13 -3.10 0.32
CA GLY A 72 0.87 -2.66 1.69
C GLY A 72 0.38 -3.78 2.62
N ALA A 73 0.62 -5.06 2.30
CA ALA A 73 0.20 -6.18 3.13
C ALA A 73 0.78 -6.08 4.55
N ARG A 74 0.03 -6.57 5.56
CA ARG A 74 0.63 -6.79 6.90
C ARG A 74 1.60 -7.97 6.83
N LEU A 75 2.60 -7.99 7.70
CA LEU A 75 3.59 -9.07 7.82
C LEU A 75 2.95 -10.47 7.76
N ASN A 76 1.95 -10.72 8.60
CA ASN A 76 1.27 -12.03 8.63
C ASN A 76 0.41 -12.29 7.38
N GLU A 77 -0.12 -11.26 6.73
CA GLU A 77 -0.90 -11.44 5.49
C GLU A 77 0.04 -11.86 4.36
N ALA A 78 1.19 -11.20 4.23
CA ALA A 78 2.21 -11.54 3.24
C ALA A 78 2.78 -12.95 3.44
N LEU A 79 3.11 -13.33 4.68
CA LEU A 79 3.62 -14.68 4.99
C LEU A 79 2.63 -15.80 4.66
N ALA A 80 1.34 -15.50 4.55
CA ALA A 80 0.32 -16.49 4.23
C ALA A 80 0.01 -16.60 2.74
N LEU A 81 0.63 -15.76 1.89
CA LEU A 81 0.39 -15.78 0.46
C LEU A 81 0.93 -17.04 -0.18
N LYS A 82 0.11 -17.60 -1.06
CA LYS A 82 0.39 -18.78 -1.87
C LYS A 82 0.60 -18.33 -3.31
N PRO A 83 1.24 -19.13 -4.18
CA PRO A 83 1.38 -18.79 -5.59
C PRO A 83 0.03 -18.50 -6.28
N ALA A 84 -1.04 -19.19 -5.86
CA ALA A 84 -2.39 -18.99 -6.39
C ALA A 84 -3.01 -17.63 -6.02
N ASP A 85 -2.45 -16.91 -5.05
CA ASP A 85 -2.92 -15.58 -4.66
C ASP A 85 -2.32 -14.47 -5.57
N PHE A 86 -1.39 -14.82 -6.46
CA PHE A 86 -0.73 -13.89 -7.39
C PHE A 86 -1.28 -14.04 -8.82
N MET A 87 -2.20 -13.15 -9.21
CA MET A 87 -2.73 -13.08 -10.58
C MET A 87 -1.90 -12.08 -11.38
N LEU A 88 -0.70 -12.47 -11.79
CA LEU A 88 0.29 -11.56 -12.42
C LEU A 88 0.19 -11.47 -13.94
N THR A 89 -0.57 -12.38 -14.56
CA THR A 89 -0.85 -12.35 -15.99
C THR A 89 -2.28 -11.82 -16.18
N PRO A 90 -2.48 -10.80 -17.04
CA PRO A 90 -3.81 -10.33 -17.39
C PRO A 90 -4.70 -11.46 -17.90
N THR A 91 -5.93 -11.52 -17.40
CA THR A 91 -6.96 -12.49 -17.81
C THR A 91 -8.29 -11.75 -18.01
N ARG A 92 -9.29 -12.42 -18.59
CA ARG A 92 -10.65 -11.87 -18.71
C ARG A 92 -11.26 -11.49 -17.35
N GLN A 93 -10.92 -12.23 -16.30
CA GLN A 93 -11.41 -11.97 -14.94
C GLN A 93 -10.62 -10.84 -14.25
N TYR A 94 -9.31 -10.76 -14.50
CA TYR A 94 -8.41 -9.76 -13.93
C TYR A 94 -7.62 -9.10 -15.08
N PRO A 95 -8.11 -8.00 -15.66
CA PRO A 95 -7.46 -7.36 -16.81
C PRO A 95 -6.11 -6.72 -16.45
N GLN A 96 -5.83 -6.59 -15.15
CA GLN A 96 -4.59 -6.07 -14.61
C GLN A 96 -4.01 -7.04 -13.58
N PRO A 97 -2.68 -7.04 -13.37
CA PRO A 97 -2.05 -7.82 -12.33
C PRO A 97 -2.61 -7.50 -10.94
N VAL A 98 -2.95 -8.52 -10.16
CA VAL A 98 -3.57 -8.39 -8.83
C VAL A 98 -2.99 -9.39 -7.85
N VAL A 99 -2.81 -8.96 -6.59
CA VAL A 99 -2.55 -9.84 -5.45
C VAL A 99 -3.79 -9.93 -4.57
N ILE A 100 -4.12 -11.16 -4.19
CA ILE A 100 -5.30 -11.49 -3.40
C ILE A 100 -4.90 -11.59 -1.92
N LEU A 101 -5.27 -10.59 -1.11
CA LEU A 101 -4.94 -10.58 0.32
C LEU A 101 -6.14 -11.06 1.15
N LYS A 102 -5.94 -12.14 1.91
CA LYS A 102 -6.95 -12.72 2.80
C LYS A 102 -6.84 -12.18 4.22
N THR A 103 -7.99 -11.91 4.84
CA THR A 103 -8.04 -11.49 6.25
C THR A 103 -7.65 -12.64 7.20
N LEU A 104 -7.22 -12.30 8.43
CA LEU A 104 -6.93 -13.30 9.47
C LEU A 104 -8.13 -14.22 9.75
N LYS A 105 -9.34 -13.65 9.82
CA LYS A 105 -10.57 -14.41 10.07
C LYS A 105 -10.84 -15.44 8.97
N GLN A 106 -10.61 -15.10 7.71
CA GLN A 106 -10.75 -16.06 6.62
C GLN A 106 -9.71 -17.16 6.70
N ARG A 107 -8.46 -16.83 7.05
CA ARG A 107 -7.41 -17.84 7.23
C ARG A 107 -7.74 -18.83 8.33
N ILE A 108 -8.28 -18.36 9.46
CA ILE A 108 -8.79 -19.22 10.53
C ILE A 108 -9.93 -20.10 10.01
N LYS A 109 -10.92 -19.51 9.32
CA LYS A 109 -12.05 -20.25 8.73
C LYS A 109 -11.61 -21.29 7.70
N GLU A 110 -10.62 -21.01 6.87
CA GLU A 110 -10.04 -21.95 5.89
C GLU A 110 -9.25 -23.07 6.59
N ALA A 111 -8.50 -22.77 7.65
CA ALA A 111 -7.79 -23.77 8.44
C ALA A 111 -8.74 -24.69 9.24
N GLU A 112 -9.87 -24.16 9.70
CA GLU A 112 -10.92 -24.92 10.39
C GLU A 112 -11.73 -25.82 9.45
N ARG A 113 -11.82 -25.44 8.16
CA ARG A 113 -12.44 -26.25 7.11
C ARG A 113 -11.54 -27.43 6.75
N ARG A 114 -11.61 -28.51 7.53
CA ARG A 114 -11.10 -29.82 7.11
C ARG A 114 -11.85 -30.30 5.86
N PRO A 115 -11.20 -31.04 4.94
CA PRO A 115 -11.92 -31.69 3.83
C PRO A 115 -13.08 -32.54 4.38
N GLY A 116 -14.31 -32.24 3.98
CA GLY A 116 -15.49 -33.07 4.23
C GLY A 116 -16.41 -32.72 5.42
N ARG A 117 -16.14 -31.71 6.27
CA ARG A 117 -17.05 -31.36 7.38
C ARG A 117 -17.62 -29.93 7.25
N PRO A 118 -18.94 -29.75 7.06
CA PRO A 118 -19.58 -28.45 7.21
C PRO A 118 -19.40 -27.97 8.66
N THR A 119 -18.83 -26.78 8.84
CA THR A 119 -18.63 -26.20 10.17
C THR A 119 -19.92 -25.52 10.64
N THR A 120 -20.72 -26.21 11.45
CA THR A 120 -21.91 -25.68 12.16
C THR A 120 -21.50 -24.86 13.38
N ARG A 121 -20.69 -23.81 13.21
CA ARG A 121 -20.39 -22.87 14.29
C ARG A 121 -21.00 -21.53 13.96
N HIS A 122 -22.14 -21.25 14.60
CA HIS A 122 -22.65 -19.89 14.68
C HIS A 122 -21.61 -19.05 15.44
N PRO A 123 -21.21 -17.87 14.92
CA PRO A 123 -20.41 -16.93 15.70
C PRO A 123 -21.13 -16.63 17.02
N PRO A 124 -20.44 -16.46 18.15
CA PRO A 124 -21.08 -16.02 19.38
C PRO A 124 -21.89 -14.74 19.09
N LEU A 125 -23.18 -14.78 19.42
CA LEU A 125 -24.06 -13.63 19.30
C LEU A 125 -23.49 -12.50 20.16
N HIS A 126 -23.42 -11.31 19.58
CA HIS A 126 -23.04 -10.12 20.34
C HIS A 126 -24.12 -9.86 21.40
N PRO A 127 -23.75 -9.47 22.65
CA PRO A 127 -24.71 -9.29 23.73
C PRO A 127 -25.77 -8.21 23.45
N ASP A 128 -25.47 -7.25 22.57
CA ASP A 128 -26.44 -6.27 22.06
C ASP A 128 -27.20 -6.81 20.82
N PRO A 129 -28.53 -7.02 20.89
CA PRO A 129 -29.36 -7.47 19.76
C PRO A 129 -29.36 -6.50 18.55
N ARG A 130 -28.99 -5.24 18.75
CA ARG A 130 -28.91 -4.22 17.69
C ARG A 130 -27.57 -4.24 16.95
N TYR A 131 -26.57 -4.97 17.46
CA TYR A 131 -25.27 -5.04 16.83
C TYR A 131 -25.33 -5.83 15.51
N ARG A 132 -25.31 -5.10 14.39
CA ARG A 132 -24.99 -5.68 13.09
C ARG A 132 -23.50 -5.51 12.83
N LYS A 133 -22.74 -6.61 12.90
CA LYS A 133 -21.35 -6.60 12.45
C LYS A 133 -21.32 -6.17 10.98
N PRO A 134 -20.60 -5.09 10.60
CA PRO A 134 -20.44 -4.73 9.20
C PRO A 134 -19.82 -5.92 8.44
N PRO A 135 -20.29 -6.24 7.22
CA PRO A 135 -19.69 -7.30 6.41
C PRO A 135 -18.23 -6.91 6.15
N GLU A 136 -17.29 -7.65 6.77
CA GLU A 136 -15.88 -7.52 6.45
C GLU A 136 -15.68 -8.18 5.08
N PRO A 137 -15.20 -7.48 4.05
CA PRO A 137 -14.90 -8.13 2.78
C PRO A 137 -13.87 -9.23 3.05
N ALA A 138 -14.24 -10.47 2.72
CA ALA A 138 -13.49 -11.66 3.09
C ALA A 138 -12.04 -11.57 2.58
N VAL A 139 -11.90 -11.02 1.37
CA VAL A 139 -10.69 -10.85 0.58
C VAL A 139 -10.62 -9.41 0.09
N ARG A 140 -9.41 -8.85 -0.01
CA ARG A 140 -9.18 -7.61 -0.76
C ARG A 140 -8.26 -7.87 -1.94
N LEU A 141 -8.64 -7.33 -3.09
CA LEU A 141 -7.87 -7.38 -4.32
C LEU A 141 -6.99 -6.13 -4.39
N VAL A 142 -5.68 -6.33 -4.42
CA VAL A 142 -4.71 -5.23 -4.51
C VAL A 142 -4.11 -5.23 -5.91
N PRO A 143 -4.34 -4.19 -6.73
CA PRO A 143 -3.71 -4.09 -8.03
C PRO A 143 -2.21 -3.92 -7.87
N VAL A 144 -1.44 -4.62 -8.68
CA VAL A 144 0.01 -4.47 -8.76
C VAL A 144 0.31 -3.41 -9.82
N LEU A 145 0.75 -2.24 -9.35
CA LEU A 145 0.95 -1.06 -10.20
C LEU A 145 2.34 -1.04 -10.85
N ASP A 146 3.35 -1.62 -10.19
CA ASP A 146 4.71 -1.74 -10.72
C ASP A 146 4.82 -2.97 -11.65
N ALA A 147 4.94 -2.70 -12.96
CA ALA A 147 5.12 -3.73 -13.98
C ALA A 147 6.44 -4.49 -13.81
N GLY A 148 7.50 -3.83 -13.33
CA GLY A 148 8.80 -4.46 -13.07
C GLY A 148 8.73 -5.47 -11.94
N TYR A 149 8.06 -5.12 -10.84
CA TYR A 149 7.78 -6.09 -9.77
C TYR A 149 6.87 -7.22 -10.25
N ALA A 150 5.80 -6.94 -11.01
CA ALA A 150 4.92 -7.99 -11.54
C ALA A 150 5.70 -9.01 -12.40
N LEU A 151 6.63 -8.54 -13.22
CA LEU A 151 7.52 -9.37 -14.02
C LEU A 151 8.45 -10.22 -13.15
N ARG A 152 9.21 -9.59 -12.24
CA ARG A 152 10.15 -10.28 -11.33
C ARG A 152 9.45 -11.34 -10.49
N MET A 153 8.27 -11.02 -9.95
CA MET A 153 7.50 -11.95 -9.13
C MET A 153 6.98 -13.14 -9.96
N ARG A 154 6.60 -12.91 -11.21
CA ARG A 154 6.19 -14.00 -12.12
C ARG A 154 7.35 -14.95 -12.41
N GLU A 155 8.53 -14.42 -12.70
CA GLU A 155 9.75 -15.20 -12.95
C GLU A 155 10.18 -15.97 -11.70
N TYR A 156 10.12 -15.31 -10.54
CA TYR A 156 10.37 -15.94 -9.25
C TYR A 156 9.41 -17.11 -8.98
N LEU A 157 8.12 -16.93 -9.20
CA LEU A 157 7.13 -18.00 -9.02
C LEU A 157 7.29 -19.13 -10.04
N ALA A 158 7.77 -18.86 -11.25
CA ALA A 158 8.07 -19.87 -12.26
C ALA A 158 9.25 -20.77 -11.85
N THR A 159 10.22 -20.23 -11.11
CA THR A 159 11.40 -20.96 -10.59
C THR A 159 11.18 -21.54 -9.18
N TRP A 160 10.00 -21.32 -8.59
CA TRP A 160 9.72 -21.69 -7.21
C TRP A 160 9.71 -23.21 -6.99
N LYS A 161 10.64 -23.67 -6.14
CA LYS A 161 11.07 -25.08 -6.00
C LYS A 161 10.00 -26.02 -5.46
N LYS A 162 9.11 -25.54 -4.59
CA LYS A 162 8.01 -26.34 -4.04
C LYS A 162 6.82 -26.20 -4.98
N ARG A 163 6.69 -27.01 -6.03
CA ARG A 163 5.57 -26.92 -7.04
C ARG A 163 4.14 -27.18 -6.48
N ILE A 164 3.94 -27.00 -5.18
CA ILE A 164 2.67 -27.17 -4.47
C ILE A 164 1.99 -25.81 -4.33
N LYS A 165 1.01 -25.55 -5.21
CA LYS A 165 0.26 -24.28 -5.30
C LYS A 165 -0.42 -23.83 -4.00
N HIS A 166 -0.58 -24.73 -3.02
CA HIS A 166 -1.31 -24.49 -1.78
C HIS A 166 -0.42 -24.21 -0.56
N GLN A 167 0.91 -24.29 -0.70
CA GLN A 167 1.84 -23.90 0.36
C GLN A 167 2.17 -22.40 0.27
N PRO A 168 2.46 -21.74 1.41
CA PRO A 168 2.94 -20.37 1.40
C PRO A 168 4.23 -20.24 0.58
N VAL A 169 4.37 -19.12 -0.15
CA VAL A 169 5.57 -18.82 -0.96
C VAL A 169 6.81 -18.75 -0.08
N TRP A 170 6.67 -18.13 1.10
CA TRP A 170 7.71 -18.02 2.11
C TRP A 170 7.37 -18.91 3.31
N ASP A 171 8.16 -19.97 3.48
CA ASP A 171 7.97 -20.94 4.55
C ASP A 171 8.66 -20.47 5.85
N ILE A 172 8.07 -19.48 6.49
CA ILE A 172 8.62 -18.84 7.68
C ILE A 172 7.62 -18.95 8.83
N THR A 173 8.05 -19.56 9.93
CA THR A 173 7.20 -19.73 11.12
C THR A 173 7.31 -18.54 12.09
N SER A 174 8.47 -17.87 12.13
CA SER A 174 8.76 -16.81 13.09
C SER A 174 8.58 -15.40 12.52
N ARG A 175 7.90 -14.53 13.28
CA ARG A 175 7.79 -13.09 12.97
C ARG A 175 9.10 -12.33 13.11
N GLN A 176 10.04 -12.89 13.87
CA GLN A 176 11.35 -12.26 14.09
C GLN A 176 12.25 -12.39 12.85
N THR A 177 12.03 -13.39 12.01
CA THR A 177 12.87 -13.65 10.84
C THR A 177 12.85 -12.48 9.84
N PRO A 178 11.70 -11.93 9.41
CA PRO A 178 11.69 -10.72 8.58
C PRO A 178 12.35 -9.50 9.26
N LEU A 179 12.19 -9.34 10.57
CA LEU A 179 12.86 -8.26 11.30
C LEU A 179 14.38 -8.40 11.25
N ASN A 180 14.90 -9.61 11.42
CA ASN A 180 16.34 -9.86 11.35
C ASN A 180 16.91 -9.63 9.95
N TRP A 181 16.16 -9.99 8.90
CA TRP A 181 16.56 -9.72 7.52
C TRP A 181 16.66 -8.23 7.23
N ILE A 182 15.66 -7.44 7.66
CA ILE A 182 15.70 -6.00 7.41
C ILE A 182 16.78 -5.31 8.24
N ASN A 183 17.01 -5.74 9.48
CA ASN A 183 18.10 -5.23 10.30
C ASN A 183 19.47 -5.54 9.66
N THR A 184 19.63 -6.74 9.09
CA THR A 184 20.84 -7.10 8.34
C THR A 184 21.04 -6.19 7.13
N ALA A 185 19.98 -5.91 6.36
CA ALA A 185 20.04 -5.01 5.21
C ALA A 185 20.39 -3.57 5.61
N VAL A 186 19.77 -3.04 6.67
CA VAL A 186 20.08 -1.72 7.23
C VAL A 186 21.51 -1.64 7.73
N ALA A 187 22.00 -2.68 8.41
CA ALA A 187 23.39 -2.73 8.87
C ALA A 187 24.39 -2.75 7.71
N ARG A 188 24.07 -3.43 6.60
CA ARG A 188 24.88 -3.40 5.38
C ARG A 188 24.90 -2.01 4.76
N ALA A 189 23.73 -1.39 4.59
CA ALA A 189 23.60 -0.03 4.11
C ALA A 189 24.43 0.96 4.94
N GLY A 190 24.41 0.81 6.28
CA GLY A 190 25.21 1.64 7.18
C GLY A 190 26.73 1.50 6.99
N ARG A 191 27.24 0.32 6.61
CA ARG A 191 28.66 0.14 6.28
C ARG A 191 29.09 0.90 5.02
N ASP A 192 28.15 1.12 4.12
CA ASP A 192 28.36 1.89 2.88
C ASP A 192 28.06 3.39 3.08
N GLY A 193 27.82 3.84 4.31
CA GLY A 193 27.50 5.24 4.63
C GLY A 193 26.05 5.63 4.33
N VAL A 194 25.16 4.68 4.02
CA VAL A 194 23.74 4.94 3.77
C VAL A 194 22.96 4.89 5.08
N THR A 195 22.24 5.97 5.39
CA THR A 195 21.37 6.08 6.56
C THR A 195 19.92 6.33 6.18
N PHE A 196 18.97 5.75 6.91
CA PHE A 196 17.54 5.97 6.72
C PHE A 196 16.99 6.91 7.79
N SER A 197 16.13 7.86 7.39
CA SER A 197 15.60 8.88 8.31
C SER A 197 14.59 8.34 9.34
N VAL A 198 14.12 7.10 9.17
CA VAL A 198 13.22 6.44 10.12
C VAL A 198 13.69 5.01 10.43
N PRO A 199 13.40 4.48 11.64
CA PRO A 199 13.58 3.07 11.92
C PRO A 199 12.82 2.19 10.93
N VAL A 200 13.54 1.26 10.31
CA VAL A 200 13.00 0.39 9.27
C VAL A 200 12.52 -0.91 9.90
N THR A 201 11.24 -1.21 9.71
CA THR A 201 10.60 -2.45 10.12
C THR A 201 9.69 -2.96 9.00
N PRO A 202 9.21 -4.22 9.03
CA PRO A 202 8.20 -4.69 8.08
C PRO A 202 6.94 -3.82 8.05
N HIS A 203 6.58 -3.14 9.14
CA HIS A 203 5.43 -2.23 9.17
C HIS A 203 5.73 -0.90 8.45
N THR A 204 6.99 -0.47 8.42
CA THR A 204 7.44 0.73 7.69
C THR A 204 7.06 0.63 6.21
N PHE A 205 7.22 -0.53 5.56
CA PHE A 205 6.81 -0.74 4.15
C PHE A 205 5.32 -0.46 3.91
N ARG A 206 4.46 -0.84 4.86
CA ARG A 206 3.02 -0.58 4.76
C ARG A 206 2.70 0.91 4.91
N HIS A 207 3.38 1.60 5.82
CA HIS A 207 3.26 3.06 5.94
C HIS A 207 3.76 3.76 4.68
N SER A 208 4.91 3.34 4.15
CA SER A 208 5.47 3.84 2.89
C SER A 208 4.48 3.65 1.75
N TYR A 209 3.90 2.45 1.58
CA TYR A 209 2.92 2.19 0.52
C TYR A 209 1.70 3.11 0.65
N ALA A 210 1.17 3.25 1.87
CA ALA A 210 0.03 4.11 2.13
C ALA A 210 0.32 5.58 1.84
N MET A 211 1.48 6.07 2.28
CA MET A 211 1.90 7.45 2.02
C MET A 211 2.16 7.68 0.54
N HIS A 212 2.83 6.75 -0.15
CA HIS A 212 3.07 6.85 -1.59
C HIS A 212 1.77 6.98 -2.39
N LEU A 213 0.76 6.14 -2.08
CA LEU A 213 -0.56 6.26 -2.71
C LEU A 213 -1.27 7.57 -2.34
N THR A 214 -1.20 7.99 -1.08
CA THR A 214 -1.83 9.24 -0.62
C THR A 214 -1.23 10.44 -1.35
N MET A 215 0.11 10.48 -1.43
CA MET A 215 0.89 11.47 -2.15
C MET A 215 0.49 11.49 -3.64
N SER A 216 0.34 10.34 -4.29
CA SER A 216 -0.15 10.24 -5.67
C SER A 216 -1.65 10.59 -5.85
N GLY A 217 -2.31 11.15 -4.83
CA GLY A 217 -3.70 11.61 -4.92
C GLY A 217 -4.75 10.51 -4.85
N VAL A 218 -4.39 9.31 -4.39
CA VAL A 218 -5.36 8.21 -4.25
C VAL A 218 -6.42 8.58 -3.21
N PRO A 219 -7.72 8.53 -3.55
CA PRO A 219 -8.78 8.92 -2.62
C PRO A 219 -8.75 8.10 -1.31
N PRO A 220 -9.02 8.72 -0.15
CA PRO A 220 -8.92 8.05 1.15
C PRO A 220 -9.75 6.77 1.28
N ARG A 221 -10.92 6.72 0.63
CA ARG A 221 -11.79 5.53 0.60
C ARG A 221 -11.18 4.37 -0.19
N VAL A 222 -10.50 4.66 -1.30
CA VAL A 222 -9.77 3.66 -2.10
C VAL A 222 -8.59 3.14 -1.28
N LEU A 223 -7.81 4.06 -0.69
CA LEU A 223 -6.70 3.70 0.20
C LEU A 223 -7.16 2.83 1.38
N GLN A 224 -8.27 3.18 2.04
CA GLN A 224 -8.86 2.40 3.13
C GLN A 224 -9.17 0.95 2.69
N SER A 225 -9.71 0.79 1.48
CA SER A 225 -10.03 -0.52 0.91
C SER A 225 -8.77 -1.34 0.63
N LEU A 226 -7.76 -0.75 -0.02
CA LEU A 226 -6.49 -1.40 -0.34
C LEU A 226 -5.72 -1.84 0.91
N LEU A 227 -5.72 -1.00 1.94
CA LEU A 227 -5.12 -1.32 3.23
C LEU A 227 -5.94 -2.34 4.03
N GLY A 228 -7.23 -2.54 3.73
CA GLY A 228 -8.12 -3.40 4.50
C GLY A 228 -8.35 -2.85 5.91
N HIS A 229 -8.60 -1.55 6.02
CA HIS A 229 -8.93 -0.87 7.27
C HIS A 229 -10.43 -0.91 7.55
N ARG A 230 -10.81 -1.47 8.71
CA ARG A 230 -12.21 -1.51 9.15
C ARG A 230 -12.78 -0.11 9.40
N TYR A 231 -11.98 0.77 9.99
CA TYR A 231 -12.40 2.12 10.38
C TYR A 231 -11.65 3.17 9.57
N ALA A 232 -12.36 4.22 9.15
CA ALA A 232 -11.76 5.34 8.41
C ALA A 232 -10.66 6.04 9.23
N ARG A 233 -10.82 6.13 10.55
CA ARG A 233 -9.83 6.65 11.51
C ARG A 233 -8.44 6.01 11.34
N SER A 234 -8.37 4.73 10.97
CA SER A 234 -7.09 4.05 10.74
C SER A 234 -6.36 4.53 9.48
N THR A 235 -7.07 5.17 8.56
CA THR A 235 -6.53 5.76 7.32
C THR A 235 -6.32 7.27 7.43
N GLU A 236 -7.06 7.95 8.32
CA GLU A 236 -6.95 9.40 8.55
C GLU A 236 -5.52 9.87 8.88
N ILE A 237 -4.71 9.01 9.51
CA ILE A 237 -3.31 9.33 9.82
C ILE A 237 -2.48 9.68 8.57
N TYR A 238 -2.80 9.11 7.41
CA TYR A 238 -2.10 9.40 6.15
C TYR A 238 -2.64 10.65 5.49
N THR A 239 -3.95 10.88 5.57
CA THR A 239 -4.59 12.03 4.92
C THR A 239 -4.26 13.34 5.63
N ARG A 240 -4.07 13.33 6.96
CA ARG A 240 -3.68 14.52 7.73
C ARG A 240 -2.35 15.11 7.25
N VAL A 241 -1.39 14.26 6.87
CA VAL A 241 -0.10 14.70 6.31
C VAL A 241 -0.30 15.38 4.95
N PHE A 242 -1.17 14.80 4.11
CA PHE A 242 -1.41 15.29 2.75
C PHE A 242 -2.25 16.57 2.69
N SER A 243 -3.20 16.76 3.62
CA SER A 243 -4.06 17.96 3.65
C SER A 243 -3.28 19.27 3.76
N LEU A 244 -2.12 19.26 4.42
CA LEU A 244 -1.29 20.44 4.57
C LEU A 244 -0.57 20.80 3.26
N ASP A 245 -0.08 19.80 2.53
CA ASP A 245 0.68 20.02 1.29
C ASP A 245 -0.21 20.43 0.10
N VAL A 246 -1.36 19.76 -0.09
CA VAL A 246 -2.29 20.08 -1.18
C VAL A 246 -2.72 21.54 -1.13
N LEU A 247 -3.10 22.05 0.05
CA LEU A 247 -3.56 23.42 0.19
C LEU A 247 -2.45 24.43 -0.11
N THR A 248 -1.20 24.13 0.24
CA THR A 248 -0.06 25.01 -0.07
C THR A 248 0.33 25.01 -1.54
N GLY A 249 0.14 23.90 -2.27
CA GLY A 249 0.49 23.78 -3.69
C GLY A 249 -0.64 24.13 -4.68
N SER A 250 -1.88 24.25 -4.22
CA SER A 250 -3.05 24.39 -5.10
C SER A 250 -3.23 25.78 -5.73
N GLY A 251 -2.40 26.77 -5.40
CA GLY A 251 -2.63 28.16 -5.82
C GLY A 251 -4.00 28.70 -5.42
N LEU A 252 -4.62 28.08 -4.40
CA LEU A 252 -5.98 28.35 -3.94
C LEU A 252 -5.96 29.71 -3.22
N SER A 253 -6.28 30.76 -3.99
CA SER A 253 -6.47 32.10 -3.46
C SER A 253 -7.94 32.27 -3.08
N PHE A 254 -8.20 32.55 -1.80
CA PHE A 254 -9.51 32.98 -1.34
C PHE A 254 -9.75 34.49 -1.59
N THR A 255 -8.69 35.22 -1.93
CA THR A 255 -8.76 36.63 -2.32
C THR A 255 -8.95 36.75 -3.82
N CYS A 256 -10.00 37.48 -4.22
CA CYS A 256 -10.26 37.91 -5.59
C CYS A 256 -10.30 39.44 -5.58
N ASP A 257 -9.58 40.07 -6.50
CA ASP A 257 -9.63 41.53 -6.65
C ASP A 257 -11.07 41.99 -6.94
N PRO A 258 -11.62 42.99 -6.22
CA PRO A 258 -13.01 43.41 -6.39
C PRO A 258 -13.36 43.92 -7.79
N GLN A 259 -12.42 44.50 -8.54
CA GLN A 259 -12.67 44.96 -9.90
C GLN A 259 -12.73 43.77 -10.86
N LEU A 260 -11.79 42.84 -10.73
CA LEU A 260 -11.82 41.57 -11.47
C LEU A 260 -13.10 40.76 -11.15
N ALA A 261 -13.53 40.74 -9.88
CA ALA A 261 -14.76 40.09 -9.47
C ALA A 261 -16.00 40.74 -10.10
N LYS A 262 -16.07 42.08 -10.16
CA LYS A 262 -17.14 42.81 -10.84
C LYS A 262 -17.19 42.48 -12.33
N GLN A 263 -16.05 42.47 -13.01
CA GLN A 263 -15.96 42.12 -14.42
C GLN A 263 -16.40 40.68 -14.69
N LEU A 264 -15.92 39.71 -13.91
CA LEU A 264 -16.28 38.29 -14.05
C LEU A 264 -17.78 38.03 -13.76
N LEU A 265 -18.38 38.83 -12.89
CA LEU A 265 -19.81 38.75 -12.55
C LEU A 265 -20.70 39.64 -13.43
N GLY A 266 -20.12 40.37 -14.38
CA GLY A 266 -20.85 41.24 -15.31
C GLY A 266 -21.45 42.50 -14.66
N TYR A 267 -20.92 42.92 -13.51
CA TYR A 267 -21.29 44.21 -12.92
C TYR A 267 -20.56 45.35 -13.63
N PRO A 268 -21.23 46.49 -13.86
CA PRO A 268 -20.59 47.66 -14.44
C PRO A 268 -19.52 48.21 -13.49
N ASP A 269 -18.43 48.70 -14.07
CA ASP A 269 -17.42 49.45 -13.32
C ASP A 269 -18.09 50.70 -12.72
N ALA A 270 -17.74 51.01 -11.48
CA ALA A 270 -18.25 52.22 -10.84
C ALA A 270 -17.73 53.44 -11.62
N PRO A 271 -18.57 54.49 -11.82
CA PRO A 271 -18.20 55.68 -12.56
C PRO A 271 -17.01 56.44 -11.93
#